data_AF-A0ABD3F743-F1
#
_entry.id   AF-A0ABD3F743-F1
#
_cell.length_a   1.000
_cell.length_b   1.000
_cell.length_c   1.000
_cell.angle_alpha   90.00
_cell.angle_beta   90.00
_cell.angle_gamma   90.00
#
_symmetry.space_group_name_H-M   'P 1'
#
loop_
_entity.id
_entity.type
_entity.pdbx_description
1 polymer ?
#
loop_
_entity_poly.entity_id
_entity_poly.type
_entity_poly.pdbx_seq_one_letter_code
_entity_poly.pdbx_strand_id
1 'polypeptide(L)'
;MSSRVDTALLTPENLYSQARVFGLDLGREPYLLPLMKQAATIPKPPKRQQGDGENDGESYFLDQIKLLRHQQVENGKQEKETSAWVEFEELISPEVGNSATNKYYFDFIAKTRQEMHPLVPLIGDNDWAATDDSDPMMRAADPQEFEHAAALHKQTSMKNISGLEILCFHCWWKETSLLGETRQCRLRLYFSIPTRHFQVVLKDSPNVFTISHIAHSVTGTPLSVWDLHEGARITVLGRPTTLRQASLLTRQWLDVHERRLRPVMEQLQKELAKYELRSHGRSAAIGRILCADPHRSRSGVSLRQLLDEIVLLQTKLAAYRPDLARRFCEPLADLDTE
;
A
#
# COMPACT_ATOMS: atom_id res chain seq x y z
N MET A 1 -35.04 10.70 -28.00
CA MET A 1 -34.42 11.71 -27.11
C MET A 1 -33.42 10.98 -26.25
N SER A 2 -32.13 11.15 -26.54
CA SER A 2 -31.05 10.43 -25.87
C SER A 2 -30.78 11.10 -24.53
N SER A 3 -31.15 10.44 -23.42
CA SER A 3 -30.77 10.91 -22.08
C SER A 3 -29.27 10.74 -21.94
N ARG A 4 -28.55 11.86 -21.86
CA ARG A 4 -27.17 11.90 -21.36
C ARG A 4 -27.18 11.27 -19.97
N VAL A 5 -26.54 10.11 -19.84
CA VAL A 5 -26.16 9.60 -18.52
C VAL A 5 -25.00 10.48 -18.09
N ASP A 6 -25.27 11.40 -17.17
CA ASP A 6 -24.20 12.04 -16.42
C ASP A 6 -23.42 10.91 -15.75
N THR A 7 -22.17 10.68 -16.17
CA THR A 7 -21.28 9.69 -15.57
C THR A 7 -20.86 10.20 -14.20
N ALA A 8 -21.78 10.14 -13.24
CA ALA A 8 -21.48 10.31 -11.84
C ALA A 8 -20.48 9.22 -11.44
N LEU A 9 -19.33 9.62 -10.91
CA LEU A 9 -18.35 8.67 -10.40
C LEU A 9 -19.01 7.81 -9.32
N LEU A 10 -18.77 6.51 -9.40
CA LEU A 10 -19.28 5.56 -8.43
C LEU A 10 -18.60 5.83 -7.08
N THR A 11 -19.38 5.97 -6.00
CA THR A 11 -18.84 6.06 -4.63
C THR A 11 -19.30 4.87 -3.78
N PRO A 12 -18.64 4.60 -2.63
CA PRO A 12 -19.09 3.57 -1.69
C PRO A 12 -20.55 3.74 -1.26
N GLU A 13 -21.04 4.98 -1.12
CA GLU A 13 -22.42 5.30 -0.75
C GLU A 13 -23.42 4.87 -1.83
N ASN A 14 -23.05 4.94 -3.11
CA ASN A 14 -23.88 4.41 -4.19
C ASN A 14 -24.08 2.90 -4.03
N LEU A 15 -23.00 2.17 -3.71
CA LEU A 15 -23.08 0.71 -3.49
C LEU A 15 -23.88 0.37 -2.24
N TYR A 16 -23.71 1.10 -1.13
CA TYR A 16 -24.54 0.91 0.07
C TYR A 16 -26.02 1.20 -0.20
N SER A 17 -26.31 2.24 -0.99
CA SER A 17 -27.69 2.59 -1.35
C SER A 17 -28.32 1.48 -2.20
N GLN A 18 -27.59 0.93 -3.17
CA GLN A 18 -28.05 -0.16 -4.00
C GLN A 18 -28.23 -1.46 -3.20
N ALA A 19 -27.31 -1.78 -2.30
CA ALA A 19 -27.42 -2.94 -1.41
C ALA A 19 -28.67 -2.87 -0.51
N ARG A 20 -29.05 -1.67 -0.04
CA ARG A 20 -30.28 -1.48 0.76
C ARG A 20 -31.54 -1.82 -0.02
N VAL A 21 -31.60 -1.52 -1.32
CA VAL A 21 -32.74 -1.87 -2.18
C VAL A 21 -32.99 -3.38 -2.18
N PHE A 22 -31.91 -4.17 -2.16
CA PHE A 22 -31.96 -5.64 -2.15
C PHE A 22 -31.87 -6.27 -0.75
N GLY A 23 -31.88 -5.47 0.32
CA GLY A 23 -31.78 -5.94 1.70
C GLY A 23 -30.45 -6.63 2.02
N LEU A 24 -29.34 -6.20 1.41
CA LEU A 24 -28.01 -6.76 1.57
C LEU A 24 -27.16 -5.97 2.57
N ASP A 25 -26.31 -6.69 3.31
CA ASP A 25 -25.25 -6.11 4.14
C ASP A 25 -23.89 -6.44 3.53
N LEU A 26 -23.28 -5.45 2.86
CA LEU A 26 -22.01 -5.59 2.16
C LEU A 26 -20.82 -5.93 3.09
N GLY A 27 -20.94 -5.69 4.40
CA GLY A 27 -19.92 -6.10 5.37
C GLY A 27 -20.05 -7.57 5.79
N ARG A 28 -21.21 -8.20 5.56
CA ARG A 28 -21.48 -9.62 5.87
C ARG A 28 -21.45 -10.51 4.64
N GLU A 29 -21.85 -9.96 3.49
CA GLU A 29 -21.89 -10.65 2.20
C GLU A 29 -21.03 -9.90 1.15
N PRO A 30 -19.71 -9.73 1.42
CA PRO A 30 -18.80 -9.00 0.52
C PRO A 30 -18.69 -9.60 -0.89
N TYR A 31 -18.87 -10.91 -1.04
CA TYR A 31 -18.92 -11.59 -2.34
C TYR A 31 -20.04 -11.10 -3.28
N LEU A 32 -21.03 -10.34 -2.78
CA LEU A 32 -22.08 -9.71 -3.59
C LEU A 32 -21.70 -8.30 -4.08
N LEU A 33 -20.56 -7.75 -3.66
CA LEU A 33 -20.06 -6.43 -4.11
C LEU A 33 -19.95 -6.31 -5.63
N PRO A 34 -19.42 -7.29 -6.40
CA PRO A 34 -19.36 -7.20 -7.86
C PRO A 34 -20.76 -7.05 -8.49
N LEU A 35 -21.74 -7.77 -7.92
CA LEU A 35 -23.12 -7.71 -8.38
C LEU A 35 -23.79 -6.36 -8.05
N MET A 36 -23.47 -5.77 -6.90
CA MET A 36 -23.96 -4.43 -6.53
C MET A 36 -23.29 -3.33 -7.35
N LYS A 37 -21.99 -3.47 -7.66
CA LYS A 37 -21.28 -2.60 -8.61
C LYS A 37 -21.94 -2.66 -9.98
N GLN A 38 -22.30 -3.85 -10.45
CA GLN A 38 -23.06 -4.02 -11.70
C GLN A 38 -24.45 -3.38 -11.61
N ALA A 39 -25.18 -3.56 -10.51
CA ALA A 39 -26.52 -2.98 -10.34
C ALA A 39 -26.50 -1.45 -10.33
N ALA A 40 -25.46 -0.85 -9.73
CA ALA A 40 -25.29 0.60 -9.69
C ALA A 40 -24.85 1.21 -11.04
N THR A 41 -24.05 0.48 -11.82
CA THR A 41 -23.51 0.97 -13.10
C THR A 41 -24.36 0.60 -14.30
N ILE A 42 -24.98 -0.57 -14.29
CA ILE A 42 -25.77 -1.16 -15.37
C ILE A 42 -27.08 -1.72 -14.77
N PRO A 43 -28.04 -0.86 -14.41
CA PRO A 43 -29.30 -1.30 -13.78
C PRO A 43 -30.16 -2.18 -14.70
N LYS A 44 -29.93 -2.14 -16.03
CA LYS A 44 -30.58 -3.01 -17.02
C LYS A 44 -29.52 -3.80 -17.80
N PRO A 45 -29.18 -5.04 -17.37
CA PRO A 45 -28.13 -5.82 -18.03
C PRO A 45 -28.50 -6.19 -19.49
N PRO A 46 -27.51 -6.33 -20.40
CA PRO A 46 -27.73 -6.42 -21.84
C PRO A 46 -28.64 -7.57 -22.29
N LYS A 47 -28.64 -8.69 -21.57
CA LYS A 47 -29.42 -9.89 -21.94
C LYS A 47 -30.94 -9.74 -21.81
N ARG A 48 -31.46 -8.63 -21.25
CA ARG A 48 -32.91 -8.42 -21.03
C ARG A 48 -33.46 -7.06 -21.48
N GLN A 49 -32.82 -6.39 -22.43
CA GLN A 49 -33.38 -5.17 -23.04
C GLN A 49 -34.74 -5.37 -23.77
N GLN A 50 -35.29 -6.60 -23.80
CA GLN A 50 -36.53 -6.96 -24.48
C GLN A 50 -37.75 -7.17 -23.55
N GLY A 51 -37.61 -6.97 -22.23
CA GLY A 51 -38.74 -7.06 -21.29
C GLY A 51 -39.33 -5.68 -20.95
N ASP A 52 -40.59 -5.44 -21.30
CA ASP A 52 -41.33 -4.18 -21.07
C ASP A 52 -41.72 -3.92 -19.59
N GLY A 53 -41.07 -4.57 -18.62
CA GLY A 53 -41.39 -4.43 -17.19
C GLY A 53 -40.39 -3.54 -16.45
N GLU A 54 -40.87 -2.50 -15.74
CA GLU A 54 -40.04 -1.63 -14.88
C GLU A 54 -39.25 -2.42 -13.80
N ASN A 55 -39.73 -3.61 -13.40
CA ASN A 55 -39.13 -4.49 -12.38
C ASN A 55 -38.22 -5.62 -12.91
N ASP A 56 -38.00 -5.73 -14.23
CA ASP A 56 -37.26 -6.89 -14.78
C ASP A 56 -35.77 -6.88 -14.36
N GLY A 57 -35.16 -5.69 -14.25
CA GLY A 57 -33.79 -5.54 -13.76
C GLY A 57 -33.62 -5.99 -12.31
N GLU A 58 -34.54 -5.62 -11.42
CA GLU A 58 -34.49 -6.01 -10.00
C GLU A 58 -34.65 -7.53 -9.82
N SER A 59 -35.55 -8.15 -10.60
CA SER A 59 -35.75 -9.60 -10.57
C SER A 59 -34.48 -10.37 -10.91
N TYR A 60 -33.71 -9.89 -11.89
CA TYR A 60 -32.43 -10.46 -12.27
C TYR A 60 -31.43 -10.44 -11.11
N PHE A 61 -31.24 -9.28 -10.48
CA PHE A 61 -30.30 -9.15 -9.37
C PHE A 61 -30.73 -10.01 -8.19
N LEU A 62 -32.03 -10.09 -7.87
CA LEU A 62 -32.56 -10.96 -6.83
C LEU A 62 -32.30 -12.45 -7.11
N ASP A 63 -32.47 -12.89 -8.36
CA ASP A 63 -32.20 -14.28 -8.74
C ASP A 63 -30.71 -14.61 -8.68
N GLN A 64 -29.83 -13.68 -9.10
CA GLN A 64 -28.39 -13.83 -8.97
C GLN A 64 -27.93 -13.87 -7.50
N ILE A 65 -28.50 -13.02 -6.64
CA ILE A 65 -28.22 -13.04 -5.19
C ILE A 65 -28.56 -14.41 -4.60
N LYS A 66 -29.73 -14.97 -4.95
CA LYS A 66 -30.13 -16.31 -4.48
C LYS A 66 -29.15 -17.38 -4.94
N LEU A 67 -28.76 -17.35 -6.21
CA LEU A 67 -27.81 -18.32 -6.79
C LEU A 67 -26.46 -18.26 -6.07
N LEU A 68 -25.90 -17.06 -5.88
CA LEU A 68 -24.62 -16.87 -5.20
C LEU A 68 -24.67 -17.29 -3.72
N ARG A 69 -25.77 -17.01 -3.02
CA ARG A 69 -25.97 -17.51 -1.64
C ARG A 69 -26.00 -19.03 -1.58
N HIS A 70 -26.68 -19.70 -2.52
CA HIS A 70 -26.70 -21.16 -2.57
C HIS A 70 -25.31 -21.74 -2.86
N GLN A 71 -24.56 -21.16 -3.81
CA GLN A 71 -23.19 -21.59 -4.11
C GLN A 71 -22.23 -21.44 -2.92
N GLN A 72 -22.39 -20.38 -2.12
CA GLN A 72 -21.59 -20.18 -0.90
C GLN A 72 -21.88 -21.24 0.18
N VAL A 73 -23.14 -21.66 0.31
CA VAL A 73 -23.52 -22.73 1.25
C VAL A 73 -23.00 -24.10 0.78
N GLU A 74 -23.06 -24.39 -0.52
CA GLU A 74 -22.58 -25.67 -1.08
C GLU A 74 -21.06 -25.79 -1.07
N ASN A 75 -20.33 -24.70 -1.29
CA ASN A 75 -18.86 -24.71 -1.32
C ASN A 75 -18.20 -24.83 0.06
N GLY A 76 -18.95 -24.74 1.17
CA GLY A 76 -18.46 -25.01 2.54
C GLY A 76 -17.30 -24.13 3.04
N LYS A 77 -16.77 -23.23 2.22
CA LYS A 77 -15.71 -22.27 2.53
C LYS A 77 -16.33 -20.97 3.00
N GLN A 78 -16.85 -20.98 4.22
CA GLN A 78 -16.99 -19.74 4.96
C GLN A 78 -15.60 -19.33 5.48
N GLU A 79 -14.64 -19.11 4.58
CA GLU A 79 -13.48 -18.30 4.91
C GLU A 79 -14.08 -16.92 5.17
N LYS A 80 -14.13 -16.56 6.45
CA LYS A 80 -14.65 -15.27 6.89
C LYS A 80 -13.73 -14.23 6.28
N GLU A 81 -14.10 -13.70 5.11
CA GLU A 81 -13.32 -12.70 4.40
C GLU A 81 -12.96 -11.60 5.41
N THR A 82 -11.66 -11.35 5.56
CA THR A 82 -11.16 -10.41 6.57
C THR A 82 -11.17 -8.97 6.07
N SER A 83 -11.35 -8.78 4.76
CA SER A 83 -11.38 -7.48 4.10
C SER A 83 -12.06 -7.57 2.74
N ALA A 84 -12.76 -6.50 2.34
CA ALA A 84 -13.49 -6.42 1.09
C ALA A 84 -13.19 -5.09 0.38
N TRP A 85 -12.01 -5.01 -0.23
CA TRP A 85 -11.50 -3.79 -0.84
C TRP A 85 -12.02 -3.58 -2.26
N VAL A 86 -12.41 -2.35 -2.59
CA VAL A 86 -12.84 -1.95 -3.94
C VAL A 86 -12.18 -0.61 -4.31
N GLU A 87 -11.74 -0.46 -5.57
CA GLU A 87 -11.19 0.79 -6.12
C GLU A 87 -12.32 1.75 -6.52
N PHE A 88 -12.11 3.04 -6.22
CA PHE A 88 -12.97 4.15 -6.59
C PHE A 88 -12.14 5.32 -7.14
N GLU A 89 -12.81 6.21 -7.89
CA GLU A 89 -12.21 7.44 -8.41
C GLU A 89 -12.89 8.67 -7.80
N GLU A 90 -12.12 9.72 -7.56
CA GLU A 90 -12.56 11.02 -7.06
C GLU A 90 -12.03 12.14 -7.95
N LEU A 91 -12.86 13.15 -8.26
CA LEU A 91 -12.43 14.31 -9.05
C LEU A 91 -11.58 15.24 -8.20
N ILE A 92 -10.36 15.55 -8.67
CA ILE A 92 -9.56 16.63 -8.11
C ILE A 92 -10.11 17.96 -8.66
N SER A 93 -10.35 18.92 -7.75
CA SER A 93 -10.99 20.22 -8.01
C SER A 93 -10.52 20.91 -9.31
N PRO A 94 -11.41 21.58 -10.08
CA PRO A 94 -11.12 22.04 -11.42
C PRO A 94 -10.45 23.42 -11.41
N GLU A 95 -9.19 23.51 -11.00
CA GLU A 95 -8.48 24.80 -11.11
C GLU A 95 -7.81 25.00 -12.48
N VAL A 96 -7.52 23.95 -13.26
CA VAL A 96 -6.98 24.12 -14.62
C VAL A 96 -7.35 22.94 -15.53
N GLY A 97 -8.44 23.05 -16.29
CA GLY A 97 -8.66 22.46 -17.64
C GLY A 97 -8.53 20.94 -17.88
N ASN A 98 -7.98 20.16 -16.96
CA ASN A 98 -7.82 18.71 -17.03
C ASN A 98 -8.47 18.14 -15.76
N SER A 99 -9.58 17.41 -15.92
CA SER A 99 -10.16 16.62 -14.82
C SER A 99 -9.21 15.48 -14.49
N ALA A 100 -8.27 15.72 -13.57
CA ALA A 100 -7.47 14.66 -12.98
C ALA A 100 -8.36 13.91 -11.97
N THR A 101 -8.47 12.59 -12.12
CA THR A 101 -9.10 11.72 -11.12
C THR A 101 -8.02 11.19 -10.19
N ASN A 102 -8.27 11.25 -8.88
CA ASN A 102 -7.48 10.51 -7.90
C ASN A 102 -8.15 9.17 -7.62
N LYS A 103 -7.35 8.13 -7.40
CA LYS A 103 -7.87 6.81 -7.03
C LYS A 103 -7.78 6.62 -5.52
N TYR A 104 -8.80 6.00 -4.94
CA TYR A 104 -8.81 5.59 -3.54
C TYR A 104 -9.45 4.21 -3.39
N TYR A 105 -9.18 3.54 -2.27
CA TYR A 105 -9.65 2.19 -2.00
C TYR A 105 -10.49 2.19 -0.73
N PHE A 106 -11.59 1.43 -0.74
CA PHE A 106 -12.49 1.34 0.40
C PHE A 106 -12.77 -0.12 0.78
N ASP A 107 -12.62 -0.45 2.06
CA ASP A 107 -12.96 -1.76 2.62
C ASP A 107 -14.39 -1.76 3.15
N PHE A 108 -15.26 -2.58 2.57
CA PHE A 108 -16.66 -2.69 2.99
C PHE A 108 -16.88 -3.47 4.30
N ILE A 109 -15.90 -4.29 4.72
CA ILE A 109 -15.92 -5.00 6.00
C ILE A 109 -15.42 -4.07 7.12
N ALA A 110 -14.22 -3.52 6.96
CA ALA A 110 -13.60 -2.64 7.96
C ALA A 110 -14.20 -1.22 7.96
N LYS A 111 -14.86 -0.81 6.87
CA LYS A 111 -15.41 0.55 6.63
C LYS A 111 -14.33 1.62 6.66
N THR A 112 -13.19 1.31 6.08
CA THR A 112 -12.00 2.17 6.05
C THR A 112 -11.67 2.58 4.62
N ARG A 113 -11.38 3.87 4.43
CA ARG A 113 -10.80 4.43 3.21
C ARG A 113 -9.28 4.49 3.35
N GLN A 114 -8.56 4.25 2.26
CA GLN A 114 -7.13 4.53 2.14
C GLN A 114 -6.81 4.97 0.71
N GLU A 115 -5.79 5.80 0.53
CA GLU A 115 -5.36 6.28 -0.78
C GLU A 115 -4.43 5.27 -1.48
N MET A 116 -3.66 4.49 -0.70
CA MET A 116 -2.77 3.45 -1.23
C MET A 116 -3.49 2.14 -1.52
N HIS A 117 -3.00 1.39 -2.52
CA HIS A 117 -3.57 0.07 -2.85
C HIS A 117 -3.43 -0.91 -1.66
N PRO A 118 -4.51 -1.65 -1.30
CA PRO A 118 -4.44 -2.66 -0.24
C PRO A 118 -3.51 -3.82 -0.59
N LEU A 119 -2.96 -4.47 0.42
CA LEU A 119 -2.07 -5.64 0.26
C LEU A 119 -2.85 -6.95 0.02
N VAL A 120 -4.12 -6.84 -0.37
CA VAL A 120 -5.08 -7.93 -0.55
C VAL A 120 -5.78 -7.69 -1.90
N PRO A 121 -6.14 -8.74 -2.65
CA PRO A 121 -6.84 -8.58 -3.91
C PRO A 121 -8.12 -7.76 -3.77
N LEU A 122 -8.41 -6.95 -4.79
CA LEU A 122 -9.64 -6.16 -4.85
C LEU A 122 -10.83 -7.04 -5.26
N ILE A 123 -12.01 -6.75 -4.70
CA ILE A 123 -13.28 -7.38 -5.06
C ILE A 123 -13.93 -6.56 -6.18
N GLY A 124 -14.39 -7.21 -7.25
CA GLY A 124 -15.21 -6.54 -8.28
C GLY A 124 -14.67 -6.56 -9.71
N ASP A 125 -13.56 -7.26 -9.94
CA ASP A 125 -12.92 -7.39 -11.25
C ASP A 125 -13.06 -8.81 -11.85
N ASN A 126 -14.04 -9.58 -11.36
CA ASN A 126 -14.24 -10.99 -11.69
C ASN A 126 -14.18 -11.30 -13.20
N ASP A 127 -13.17 -12.08 -13.60
CA ASP A 127 -13.23 -13.42 -14.24
C ASP A 127 -14.15 -13.66 -15.46
N TRP A 128 -14.87 -12.66 -15.96
CA TRP A 128 -15.73 -12.76 -17.14
C TRP A 128 -15.18 -11.95 -18.34
N ALA A 129 -14.19 -11.09 -18.10
CA ALA A 129 -13.33 -10.57 -19.14
C ALA A 129 -12.05 -11.40 -19.16
N ALA A 130 -12.00 -12.38 -20.05
CA ALA A 130 -10.76 -13.03 -20.44
C ALA A 130 -9.84 -12.00 -21.14
N THR A 131 -9.16 -11.17 -20.35
CA THR A 131 -7.99 -10.35 -20.71
C THR A 131 -7.39 -9.83 -19.40
N ASP A 132 -6.12 -10.17 -19.15
CA ASP A 132 -5.21 -9.56 -18.18
C ASP A 132 -5.46 -8.05 -17.95
N ASP A 133 -5.29 -7.55 -16.72
CA ASP A 133 -4.77 -6.20 -16.35
C ASP A 133 -5.52 -5.35 -15.31
N SER A 134 -6.62 -5.79 -14.69
CA SER A 134 -7.43 -4.85 -13.91
C SER A 134 -7.04 -4.67 -12.42
N ASP A 135 -6.47 -5.68 -11.75
CA ASP A 135 -5.95 -5.53 -10.39
C ASP A 135 -4.49 -5.04 -10.44
N PRO A 136 -4.18 -3.81 -9.97
CA PRO A 136 -2.84 -3.26 -9.94
C PRO A 136 -1.84 -4.13 -9.20
N MET A 137 -2.29 -4.98 -8.25
CA MET A 137 -1.45 -5.90 -7.49
C MET A 137 -1.14 -7.23 -8.22
N MET A 138 -1.97 -7.58 -9.21
CA MET A 138 -1.85 -8.81 -10.01
C MET A 138 -1.36 -8.54 -11.43
N ARG A 139 -1.39 -7.28 -11.87
CA ARG A 139 -0.84 -6.84 -13.15
C ARG A 139 0.66 -7.04 -13.17
N ALA A 140 1.14 -7.80 -14.16
CA ALA A 140 2.55 -7.77 -14.50
C ALA A 140 2.89 -6.33 -14.93
N ALA A 141 3.66 -5.62 -14.10
CA ALA A 141 4.07 -4.24 -14.38
C ALA A 141 4.58 -4.11 -15.83
N ASP A 142 4.00 -3.17 -16.58
CA ASP A 142 4.30 -2.98 -18.00
C ASP A 142 5.81 -2.72 -18.15
N PRO A 143 6.51 -3.38 -19.09
CA PRO A 143 7.88 -3.04 -19.45
C PRO A 143 8.14 -1.53 -19.62
N GLN A 144 7.13 -0.75 -20.04
CA GLN A 144 7.23 0.71 -20.14
C GLN A 144 7.34 1.42 -18.78
N GLU A 145 6.71 0.91 -17.72
CA GLU A 145 6.87 1.44 -16.36
C GLU A 145 8.31 1.29 -15.87
N PHE A 146 8.96 0.18 -16.23
CA PHE A 146 10.36 -0.03 -15.95
C PHE A 146 11.25 0.96 -16.70
N GLU A 147 10.99 1.20 -17.99
CA GLU A 147 11.76 2.18 -18.76
C GLU A 147 11.61 3.59 -18.20
N HIS A 148 10.39 3.96 -17.78
CA HIS A 148 10.13 5.21 -17.10
C HIS A 148 10.89 5.31 -15.78
N ALA A 149 10.84 4.28 -14.92
CA ALA A 149 11.58 4.22 -13.67
C ALA A 149 13.10 4.33 -13.90
N ALA A 150 13.63 3.59 -14.88
CA ALA A 150 15.03 3.61 -15.22
C ALA A 150 15.47 4.97 -15.79
N ALA A 151 14.62 5.64 -16.56
CA ALA A 151 14.87 7.00 -17.06
C ALA A 151 14.83 8.04 -15.92
N LEU A 152 13.86 7.94 -15.03
CA LEU A 152 13.69 8.81 -13.86
C LEU A 152 14.95 8.77 -12.98
N HIS A 153 15.44 7.57 -12.67
CA HIS A 153 16.60 7.38 -11.79
C HIS A 153 17.96 7.63 -12.47
N LYS A 154 17.98 7.99 -13.76
CA LYS A 154 19.17 8.60 -14.41
C LYS A 154 19.26 10.10 -14.12
N GLN A 155 18.18 10.74 -13.71
CA GLN A 155 18.17 12.16 -13.39
C GLN A 155 18.90 12.42 -12.07
N THR A 156 19.55 13.59 -11.97
CA THR A 156 20.31 13.99 -10.78
C THR A 156 19.54 14.95 -9.88
N SER A 157 18.40 15.47 -10.35
CA SER A 157 17.59 16.46 -9.63
C SER A 157 16.12 16.35 -10.03
N MET A 158 15.23 16.51 -9.05
CA MET A 158 13.78 16.57 -9.21
C MET A 158 13.25 17.74 -8.39
N LYS A 159 12.28 18.51 -8.92
CA LYS A 159 11.72 19.69 -8.23
C LYS A 159 10.86 19.31 -7.03
N ASN A 160 10.07 18.23 -7.15
CA ASN A 160 9.23 17.71 -6.08
C ASN A 160 9.73 16.33 -5.65
N ILE A 161 10.77 16.31 -4.82
CA ILE A 161 11.36 15.05 -4.31
C ILE A 161 10.34 14.28 -3.48
N SER A 162 9.45 14.95 -2.73
CA SER A 162 8.44 14.27 -1.90
C SER A 162 7.47 13.42 -2.74
N GLY A 163 7.15 13.86 -3.96
CA GLY A 163 6.30 13.13 -4.91
C GLY A 163 7.03 12.08 -5.74
N LEU A 164 8.17 11.55 -5.28
CA LEU A 164 8.87 10.46 -5.97
C LEU A 164 8.06 9.16 -5.84
N GLU A 165 7.53 8.66 -6.95
CA GLU A 165 6.67 7.46 -6.95
C GLU A 165 7.44 6.13 -6.95
N ILE A 166 8.70 6.14 -7.37
CA ILE A 166 9.50 4.92 -7.52
C ILE A 166 10.83 5.07 -6.80
N LEU A 167 11.15 4.12 -5.92
CA LEU A 167 12.45 4.01 -5.28
C LEU A 167 13.35 3.04 -6.03
N CYS A 168 14.62 3.39 -6.22
CA CYS A 168 15.63 2.54 -6.85
C CYS A 168 16.78 2.22 -5.90
N PHE A 169 17.13 0.94 -5.83
CA PHE A 169 18.24 0.40 -5.06
C PHE A 169 19.14 -0.49 -5.92
N HIS A 170 20.44 -0.38 -5.69
CA HIS A 170 21.45 -1.31 -6.16
C HIS A 170 21.66 -2.37 -5.10
N CYS A 171 21.42 -3.62 -5.45
CA CYS A 171 21.38 -4.73 -4.51
C CYS A 171 22.32 -5.85 -4.95
N TRP A 172 22.60 -6.75 -4.01
CA TRP A 172 23.41 -7.93 -4.30
C TRP A 172 23.10 -9.07 -3.34
N TRP A 173 23.40 -10.28 -3.78
CA TRP A 173 23.48 -11.45 -2.91
C TRP A 173 24.73 -12.26 -3.25
N LYS A 174 25.13 -13.16 -2.33
CA LYS A 174 26.15 -14.17 -2.60
C LYS A 174 25.46 -15.49 -2.89
N GLU A 175 25.90 -16.17 -3.93
CA GLU A 175 25.47 -17.52 -4.24
C GLU A 175 26.69 -18.43 -4.22
N THR A 176 26.59 -19.52 -3.47
CA THR A 176 27.63 -20.55 -3.42
C THR A 176 27.18 -21.69 -4.32
N SER A 177 27.98 -21.98 -5.34
CA SER A 177 27.80 -23.14 -6.21
C SER A 177 27.96 -24.44 -5.41
N LEU A 178 27.41 -25.53 -5.93
CA LEU A 178 27.62 -26.88 -5.39
C LEU A 178 29.11 -27.28 -5.38
N LEU A 179 29.92 -26.66 -6.25
CA LEU A 179 31.37 -26.83 -6.32
C LEU A 179 32.15 -25.95 -5.32
N GLY A 180 31.46 -25.22 -4.44
CA GLY A 180 32.06 -24.36 -3.41
C GLY A 180 32.46 -22.96 -3.89
N GLU A 181 32.36 -22.68 -5.19
CA GLU A 181 32.62 -21.35 -5.75
C GLU A 181 31.58 -20.34 -5.28
N THR A 182 32.02 -19.20 -4.75
CA THR A 182 31.13 -18.11 -4.34
C THR A 182 31.09 -17.03 -5.41
N ARG A 183 29.91 -16.81 -5.99
CA ARG A 183 29.64 -15.71 -6.92
C ARG A 183 28.82 -14.62 -6.25
N GLN A 184 29.11 -13.37 -6.59
CA GLN A 184 28.30 -12.23 -6.19
C GLN A 184 27.36 -11.86 -7.34
N CYS A 185 26.06 -12.06 -7.13
CA CYS A 185 25.03 -11.63 -8.06
C CYS A 185 24.64 -10.18 -7.73
N ARG A 186 24.54 -9.33 -8.75
CA ARG A 186 24.16 -7.92 -8.62
C ARG A 186 22.87 -7.67 -9.36
N LEU A 187 22.01 -6.82 -8.79
CA LEU A 187 20.74 -6.44 -9.39
C LEU A 187 20.38 -5.00 -9.08
N ARG A 188 19.41 -4.49 -9.83
CA ARG A 188 18.67 -3.27 -9.51
C ARG A 188 17.26 -3.64 -9.10
N LEU A 189 16.83 -3.07 -7.99
CA LEU A 189 15.49 -3.20 -7.45
C LEU A 189 14.79 -1.85 -7.58
N TYR A 190 13.61 -1.85 -8.18
CA TYR A 190 12.72 -0.71 -8.22
C TYR A 190 11.49 -1.05 -7.39
N PHE A 191 11.06 -0.14 -6.53
CA PHE A 191 9.86 -0.27 -5.71
C PHE A 191 8.92 0.87 -6.07
N SER A 192 7.75 0.54 -6.60
CA SER A 192 6.67 1.50 -6.83
C SER A 192 5.94 1.75 -5.51
N ILE A 193 5.93 2.99 -5.03
CA ILE A 193 5.19 3.41 -3.84
C ILE A 193 3.67 3.20 -4.02
N PRO A 194 3.03 3.68 -5.11
CA PRO A 194 1.57 3.60 -5.23
C PRO A 194 1.06 2.16 -5.36
N THR A 195 1.74 1.32 -6.14
CA THR A 195 1.33 -0.08 -6.38
C THR A 195 2.00 -1.09 -5.45
N ARG A 196 3.02 -0.68 -4.70
CA ARG A 196 3.83 -1.52 -3.79
C ARG A 196 4.52 -2.70 -4.45
N HIS A 197 4.69 -2.64 -5.77
CA HIS A 197 5.35 -3.66 -6.56
C HIS A 197 6.84 -3.49 -6.65
N PHE A 198 7.52 -4.62 -6.81
CA PHE A 198 8.95 -4.66 -7.02
C PHE A 198 9.26 -5.08 -8.45
N GLN A 199 10.08 -4.29 -9.14
CA GLN A 199 10.70 -4.71 -10.40
C GLN A 199 12.17 -5.00 -10.15
N VAL A 200 12.62 -6.17 -10.60
CA VAL A 200 13.99 -6.67 -10.39
C VAL A 200 14.66 -6.85 -11.73
N VAL A 201 15.85 -6.26 -11.88
CA VAL A 201 16.71 -6.44 -13.04
C VAL A 201 18.06 -6.97 -12.61
N LEU A 202 18.35 -8.19 -13.02
CA LEU A 202 19.66 -8.81 -12.80
C LEU A 202 20.67 -8.14 -13.72
N LYS A 203 21.89 -7.91 -13.23
CA LYS A 203 22.94 -7.31 -14.07
C LYS A 203 23.31 -8.18 -15.27
N ASP A 204 23.21 -9.50 -15.09
CA ASP A 204 23.66 -10.50 -16.07
C ASP A 204 22.50 -11.04 -16.94
N SER A 205 21.30 -10.46 -16.83
CA SER A 205 20.13 -10.85 -17.64
C SER A 205 19.37 -9.60 -18.09
N PRO A 206 18.91 -9.53 -19.35
CA PRO A 206 18.08 -8.42 -19.82
C PRO A 206 16.63 -8.47 -19.28
N ASN A 207 16.24 -9.57 -18.63
CA ASN A 207 14.87 -9.77 -18.19
C ASN A 207 14.53 -8.92 -16.97
N VAL A 208 13.36 -8.29 -17.03
CA VAL A 208 12.73 -7.61 -15.90
C VAL A 208 11.75 -8.58 -15.23
N PHE A 209 11.87 -8.75 -13.92
CA PHE A 209 10.95 -9.57 -13.14
C PHE A 209 10.08 -8.67 -12.27
N THR A 210 8.77 -8.76 -12.44
CA THR A 210 7.80 -8.11 -11.56
C THR A 210 7.44 -9.06 -10.42
N ILE A 211 7.54 -8.57 -9.19
CA ILE A 211 7.20 -9.28 -7.96
C ILE A 211 6.13 -8.45 -7.27
N SER A 212 4.96 -9.05 -7.03
CA SER A 212 3.81 -8.34 -6.47
C SER A 212 4.08 -7.80 -5.08
N HIS A 213 4.74 -8.60 -4.23
CA HIS A 213 5.18 -8.17 -2.91
C HIS A 213 6.38 -8.99 -2.43
N ILE A 214 7.17 -8.41 -1.52
CA ILE A 214 8.20 -9.13 -0.79
C ILE A 214 7.77 -9.12 0.67
N ALA A 215 7.70 -10.29 1.30
CA ALA A 215 7.38 -10.39 2.73
C ALA A 215 8.63 -10.25 3.60
N HIS A 216 8.46 -9.66 4.77
CA HIS A 216 9.48 -9.65 5.81
C HIS A 216 9.69 -11.08 6.34
N SER A 217 10.95 -11.49 6.51
CA SER A 217 11.32 -12.88 6.82
C SER A 217 10.85 -13.37 8.19
N VAL A 218 10.64 -12.45 9.14
CA VAL A 218 10.25 -12.78 10.51
C VAL A 218 8.73 -12.66 10.72
N THR A 219 8.13 -11.60 10.19
CA THR A 219 6.72 -11.25 10.47
C THR A 219 5.77 -11.76 9.39
N GLY A 220 6.29 -12.11 8.20
CA GLY A 220 5.46 -12.51 7.05
C GLY A 220 4.67 -11.38 6.42
N THR A 221 4.74 -10.16 6.97
CA THR A 221 4.04 -8.99 6.46
C THR A 221 4.73 -8.46 5.20
N PRO A 222 4.00 -8.02 4.17
CA PRO A 222 4.58 -7.36 3.01
C PRO A 222 5.41 -6.14 3.42
N LEU A 223 6.57 -5.99 2.79
CA LEU A 223 7.44 -4.83 2.96
C LEU A 223 6.77 -3.60 2.37
N SER A 224 6.88 -2.51 3.10
CA SER A 224 6.47 -1.18 2.67
C SER A 224 7.69 -0.32 2.32
N VAL A 225 7.42 0.90 1.84
CA VAL A 225 8.43 1.92 1.57
C VAL A 225 9.32 2.21 2.79
N TRP A 226 8.74 2.17 4.00
CA TRP A 226 9.41 2.52 5.26
C TRP A 226 10.46 1.47 5.68
N ASP A 227 10.36 0.26 5.15
CA ASP A 227 11.27 -0.85 5.46
C ASP A 227 12.54 -0.82 4.59
N LEU A 228 12.50 -0.10 3.46
CA LEU A 228 13.57 -0.06 2.46
C LEU A 228 14.60 1.03 2.79
N HIS A 229 15.83 0.60 3.07
CA HIS A 229 16.96 1.51 3.36
C HIS A 229 18.29 0.87 2.96
N GLU A 230 19.33 1.68 2.83
CA GLU A 230 20.69 1.17 2.56
C GLU A 230 21.18 0.28 3.71
N GLY A 231 21.57 -0.94 3.39
CA GLY A 231 21.96 -1.97 4.35
C GLY A 231 20.85 -2.96 4.69
N ALA A 232 19.59 -2.70 4.31
CA ALA A 232 18.49 -3.61 4.56
C ALA A 232 18.71 -4.96 3.86
N ARG A 233 18.27 -6.04 4.51
CA ARG A 233 18.32 -7.41 3.97
C ARG A 233 16.91 -7.91 3.71
N ILE A 234 16.60 -8.17 2.45
CA ILE A 234 15.28 -8.59 1.98
C ILE A 234 15.40 -9.88 1.16
N THR A 235 14.33 -10.65 1.02
CA THR A 235 14.35 -11.89 0.24
C THR A 235 13.81 -11.63 -1.16
N VAL A 236 14.68 -11.60 -2.17
CA VAL A 236 14.29 -11.39 -3.58
C VAL A 236 14.43 -12.73 -4.31
N LEU A 237 13.35 -13.22 -4.94
CA LEU A 237 13.35 -14.50 -5.66
C LEU A 237 13.89 -15.69 -4.83
N GLY A 238 13.54 -15.72 -3.53
CA GLY A 238 14.02 -16.74 -2.58
C GLY A 238 15.48 -16.59 -2.14
N ARG A 239 16.17 -15.50 -2.53
CA ARG A 239 17.58 -15.25 -2.17
C ARG A 239 17.72 -14.07 -1.18
N PRO A 240 18.49 -14.23 -0.08
CA PRO A 240 18.74 -13.13 0.85
C PRO A 240 19.62 -12.07 0.18
N THR A 241 19.01 -10.92 -0.08
CA THR A 241 19.55 -9.84 -0.89
C THR A 241 19.77 -8.61 -0.03
N THR A 242 20.96 -8.02 -0.11
CA THR A 242 21.31 -6.80 0.61
C THR A 242 21.13 -5.58 -0.30
N LEU A 243 20.34 -4.60 0.14
CA LEU A 243 20.23 -3.28 -0.48
C LEU A 243 21.54 -2.53 -0.19
N ARG A 244 22.41 -2.37 -1.18
CA ARG A 244 23.75 -1.79 -0.94
C ARG A 244 23.73 -0.27 -1.01
N GLN A 245 23.02 0.27 -1.99
CA GLN A 245 23.07 1.70 -2.30
C GLN A 245 21.75 2.13 -2.93
N ALA A 246 21.19 3.23 -2.44
CA ALA A 246 20.04 3.89 -3.03
C ALA A 246 20.48 4.77 -4.21
N SER A 247 19.61 4.98 -5.19
CA SER A 247 19.82 6.05 -6.18
C SER A 247 19.85 7.42 -5.48
N LEU A 248 20.36 8.45 -6.19
CA LEU A 248 20.42 9.80 -5.62
C LEU A 248 19.03 10.31 -5.22
N LEU A 249 18.02 10.12 -6.09
CA LEU A 249 16.65 10.55 -5.83
C LEU A 249 16.04 9.78 -4.66
N THR A 250 16.21 8.44 -4.61
CA THR A 250 15.76 7.63 -3.47
C THR A 250 16.38 8.10 -2.17
N ARG A 251 17.68 8.40 -2.16
CA ARG A 251 18.37 8.89 -0.96
C ARG A 251 17.83 10.25 -0.53
N GLN A 252 17.62 11.16 -1.48
CA GLN A 252 17.02 12.46 -1.18
C GLN A 252 15.60 12.31 -0.62
N TRP A 253 14.79 11.39 -1.16
CA TRP A 253 13.46 11.07 -0.64
C TRP A 253 13.52 10.55 0.80
N LEU A 254 14.40 9.58 1.08
CA LEU A 254 14.64 9.06 2.42
C LEU A 254 15.08 10.17 3.40
N ASP A 255 16.01 11.04 2.98
CA ASP A 255 16.49 12.17 3.79
C ASP A 255 15.38 13.16 4.13
N VAL A 256 14.46 13.44 3.19
CA VAL A 256 13.33 14.34 3.41
C VAL A 256 12.40 13.78 4.48
N HIS A 257 12.04 12.50 4.38
CA HIS A 257 11.16 11.84 5.36
C HIS A 257 11.84 11.65 6.71
N GLU A 258 13.13 11.33 6.74
CA GLU A 258 13.92 11.28 7.98
C GLU A 258 13.91 12.64 8.71
N ARG A 259 14.07 13.75 7.97
CA ARG A 259 14.01 15.11 8.53
C ARG A 259 12.63 15.51 9.03
N ARG A 260 11.55 14.93 8.50
CA ARG A 260 10.19 15.13 9.00
C ARG A 260 9.97 14.39 10.31
N LEU A 261 10.44 13.15 10.39
CA LEU A 261 10.21 12.28 11.55
C LEU A 261 11.11 12.59 12.76
N ARG A 262 12.38 12.91 12.52
CA ARG A 262 13.37 13.10 13.61
C ARG A 262 12.98 14.20 14.62
N PRO A 263 12.49 15.38 14.22
CA PRO A 263 12.07 16.41 15.16
C PRO A 263 10.93 15.95 16.08
N VAL A 264 9.99 15.14 15.57
CA VAL A 264 8.88 14.61 16.37
C VAL A 264 9.40 13.65 17.44
N MET A 265 10.29 12.74 17.05
CA MET A 265 10.97 11.83 17.99
C MET A 265 11.73 12.60 19.08
N GLU A 266 12.52 13.61 18.71
CA GLU A 266 13.27 14.44 19.65
C GLU A 266 12.37 15.23 20.61
N GLN A 267 11.24 15.77 20.12
CA GLN A 267 10.26 16.46 20.95
C GLN A 267 9.59 15.52 21.96
N LEU A 268 9.20 14.32 21.53
CA LEU A 268 8.65 13.28 22.40
C LEU A 268 9.65 12.89 23.49
N GLN A 269 10.91 12.62 23.13
CA GLN A 269 11.98 12.30 24.09
C GLN A 269 12.19 13.44 25.10
N LYS A 270 12.25 14.69 24.63
CA LYS A 270 12.47 15.87 25.49
C LYS A 270 11.34 16.06 26.51
N GLU A 271 10.09 15.87 26.10
CA GLU A 271 8.96 15.98 27.04
C GLU A 271 8.90 14.80 28.00
N LEU A 272 9.15 13.58 27.51
CA LEU A 272 9.16 12.36 28.33
C LEU A 272 10.23 12.44 29.43
N ALA A 273 11.42 12.98 29.11
CA ALA A 273 12.49 13.18 30.08
C ALA A 273 12.06 13.99 31.32
N LYS A 274 11.11 14.93 31.19
CA LYS A 274 10.60 15.73 32.33
C LYS A 274 9.87 14.88 33.37
N TYR A 275 9.29 13.76 32.95
CA TYR A 275 8.56 12.84 33.83
C TYR A 275 9.46 11.75 34.39
N GLU A 276 10.44 11.28 33.60
CA GLU A 276 11.41 10.26 34.04
C GLU A 276 12.41 10.79 35.09
N LEU A 277 12.74 12.08 35.06
CA LEU A 277 13.57 12.73 36.09
C LEU A 277 12.94 12.69 37.49
N ARG A 278 11.63 12.47 37.61
CA ARG A 278 10.94 12.30 38.91
C ARG A 278 10.82 10.84 39.37
N SER A 279 10.98 9.86 38.49
CA SER A 279 10.86 8.44 38.84
C SER A 279 12.19 7.77 39.17
N HIS A 280 13.32 8.34 38.71
CA HIS A 280 14.66 7.79 38.94
C HIS A 280 15.34 8.34 40.20
N GLY A 281 14.72 8.08 41.36
CA GLY A 281 15.48 7.97 42.60
C GLY A 281 16.36 6.72 42.52
N ARG A 282 17.62 6.89 42.10
CA ARG A 282 18.68 5.85 42.05
C ARG A 282 18.49 4.76 40.99
N SER A 283 19.00 5.00 39.78
CA SER A 283 19.68 3.94 39.03
C SER A 283 20.68 4.55 38.05
N ALA A 284 21.84 4.93 38.56
CA ALA A 284 23.00 5.27 37.74
C ALA A 284 23.73 3.98 37.33
N ALA A 285 23.15 3.24 36.37
CA ALA A 285 23.84 2.24 35.56
C ALA A 285 22.82 1.47 34.70
N ILE A 286 22.45 2.00 33.53
CA ILE A 286 22.25 1.29 32.25
C ILE A 286 22.20 2.41 31.21
N GLY A 287 23.37 2.95 30.90
CA GLY A 287 23.55 3.98 29.89
C GLY A 287 24.85 3.68 29.17
N ARG A 288 24.96 2.47 28.61
CA ARG A 288 25.94 2.26 27.54
C ARG A 288 25.46 3.13 26.39
N ILE A 289 25.94 4.37 26.38
CA ILE A 289 26.18 5.11 25.15
C ILE A 289 26.98 4.13 24.30
N LEU A 290 26.29 3.44 23.39
CA LEU A 290 26.94 2.69 22.34
C LEU A 290 27.79 3.75 21.64
N CYS A 291 29.10 3.71 21.89
CA CYS A 291 30.07 4.45 21.13
C CYS A 291 29.78 4.09 19.67
N ALA A 292 29.12 5.00 18.98
CA ALA A 292 28.93 4.91 17.55
C ALA A 292 30.34 4.86 16.97
N ASP A 293 30.70 3.71 16.41
CA ASP A 293 31.93 3.54 15.68
C ASP A 293 32.01 4.67 14.64
N PRO A 294 32.99 5.60 14.73
CA PRO A 294 33.12 6.72 13.80
C PRO A 294 33.35 6.27 12.36
N HIS A 295 33.60 4.98 12.13
CA HIS A 295 33.85 4.38 10.82
C HIS A 295 32.68 3.53 10.32
N ARG A 296 31.57 3.44 11.07
CA ARG A 296 30.30 3.02 10.49
C ARG A 296 29.82 4.18 9.62
N SER A 297 30.21 4.15 8.35
CA SER A 297 29.59 4.94 7.28
C SER A 297 28.10 5.03 7.59
N ARG A 298 27.54 6.25 7.72
CA ARG A 298 26.11 6.48 7.99
C ARG A 298 25.27 5.64 7.03
N SER A 299 24.98 4.40 7.40
CA SER A 299 24.21 3.47 6.60
C SER A 299 22.77 3.87 6.77
N GLY A 300 22.06 4.10 5.66
CA GLY A 300 20.74 4.71 5.61
C GLY A 300 19.83 4.36 6.79
N VAL A 301 19.18 5.38 7.35
CA VAL A 301 18.28 5.23 8.48
C VAL A 301 17.06 4.42 8.03
N SER A 302 16.70 3.41 8.82
CA SER A 302 15.43 2.71 8.63
C SER A 302 14.30 3.62 9.11
N LEU A 303 13.49 4.12 8.18
CA LEU A 303 12.33 4.95 8.52
C LEU A 303 11.31 4.17 9.37
N ARG A 304 11.16 2.87 9.12
CA ARG A 304 10.36 1.96 9.97
C ARG A 304 10.81 1.99 11.43
N GLN A 305 12.11 1.82 11.70
CA GLN A 305 12.61 1.83 13.07
C GLN A 305 12.33 3.17 13.77
N LEU A 306 12.44 4.27 13.03
CA LEU A 306 12.16 5.60 13.55
C LEU A 306 10.66 5.76 13.86
N LEU A 307 9.77 5.29 12.96
CA LEU A 307 8.33 5.26 13.21
C LEU A 307 7.98 4.39 14.44
N ASP A 308 8.54 3.20 14.54
CA ASP A 308 8.31 2.30 15.68
C ASP A 308 8.78 2.94 17.00
N GLU A 309 9.90 3.65 16.99
CA GLU A 309 10.39 4.41 18.13
C GLU A 309 9.45 5.57 18.50
N ILE A 310 8.94 6.31 17.52
CA ILE A 310 7.94 7.37 17.74
C ILE A 310 6.67 6.79 18.38
N VAL A 311 6.16 5.66 17.87
CA VAL A 311 4.98 4.98 18.44
C VAL A 311 5.24 4.55 19.88
N LEU A 312 6.42 3.99 20.17
CA LEU A 312 6.80 3.61 21.52
C LEU A 312 6.89 4.82 22.47
N LEU A 313 7.48 5.93 22.01
CA LEU A 313 7.60 7.16 22.80
C LEU A 313 6.23 7.81 23.01
N GLN A 314 5.38 7.81 21.99
CA GLN A 314 4.02 8.32 22.05
C GLN A 314 3.20 7.55 23.08
N THR A 315 3.22 6.21 23.03
CA THR A 315 2.50 5.37 24.00
C THR A 315 2.97 5.60 25.42
N LYS A 316 4.29 5.73 25.64
CA LYS A 316 4.85 6.07 26.96
C LYS A 316 4.43 7.46 27.43
N LEU A 317 4.53 8.49 26.57
CA LEU A 317 4.15 9.85 26.93
C LEU A 317 2.64 9.96 27.17
N ALA A 318 1.83 9.21 26.41
CA ALA A 318 0.38 9.19 26.55
C ALA A 318 -0.08 8.68 27.93
N ALA A 319 0.71 7.81 28.58
CA ALA A 319 0.46 7.39 29.96
C ALA A 319 0.56 8.55 30.97
N TYR A 320 1.36 9.58 30.67
CA TYR A 320 1.49 10.78 31.51
C TYR A 320 0.62 11.94 31.04
N ARG A 321 0.61 12.22 29.73
CA ARG A 321 -0.13 13.31 29.07
C ARG A 321 -0.60 12.91 27.66
N PRO A 322 -1.82 12.33 27.54
CA PRO A 322 -2.34 11.85 26.26
C PRO A 322 -2.53 12.96 25.22
N ASP A 323 -3.00 14.13 25.64
CA ASP A 323 -3.26 15.26 24.72
C ASP A 323 -1.97 15.78 24.07
N LEU A 324 -0.86 15.77 24.81
CA LEU A 324 0.43 16.26 24.33
C LEU A 324 1.08 15.24 23.40
N ALA A 325 1.02 13.96 23.76
CA ALA A 325 1.47 12.87 22.89
C ALA A 325 0.73 12.86 21.54
N ARG A 326 -0.58 13.14 21.54
CA ARG A 326 -1.36 13.28 20.30
C ARG A 326 -0.92 14.47 19.46
N ARG A 327 -0.74 15.65 20.06
CA ARG A 327 -0.33 16.88 19.35
C ARG A 327 1.01 16.77 18.65
N PHE A 328 1.98 16.07 19.24
CA PHE A 328 3.29 15.89 18.60
C PHE A 328 3.26 14.95 17.40
N CYS A 329 2.35 13.98 17.38
CA CYS A 329 2.21 13.05 16.26
C CYS A 329 1.20 13.53 15.21
N GLU A 330 0.46 14.61 15.45
CA GLU A 330 -0.49 15.21 14.50
C GLU A 330 0.15 15.52 13.13
N PRO A 331 1.39 16.05 13.03
CA PRO A 331 2.05 16.27 11.74
C PRO A 331 2.43 15.00 10.97
N LEU A 332 2.30 13.81 11.60
CA LEU A 332 2.62 12.53 10.99
C LEU A 332 1.38 11.79 10.47
N ALA A 333 0.18 12.28 10.77
CA ALA A 333 -1.06 11.63 10.36
C ALA A 333 -1.20 11.53 8.83
N ASP A 334 -0.57 12.46 8.09
CA ASP A 334 -0.60 12.50 6.63
C ASP A 334 0.31 11.45 5.98
N LEU A 335 1.24 10.84 6.73
CA LEU A 335 2.21 9.86 6.18
C LEU A 335 1.60 8.48 5.92
N ASP A 336 0.46 8.15 6.55
CA ASP A 336 -0.27 6.92 6.26
C ASP A 336 -1.17 7.05 5.02
N THR A 337 -1.35 8.28 4.52
CA THR A 337 -2.13 8.64 3.33
C THR A 337 -1.28 8.96 2.08
N GLU A 338 0.03 9.17 2.23
CA GLU A 338 1.02 9.24 1.14
C GLU A 338 1.62 7.86 0.84
#